data_AF-A0A2S9FTQ5-F1
#
_entry.id   AF-A0A2S9FTQ5-F1
#
_cell.length_a   1.000
_cell.length_b   1.000
_cell.length_c   1.000
_cell.angle_alpha   90.00
_cell.angle_beta   90.00
_cell.angle_gamma   90.00
#
_symmetry.space_group_name_H-M   'P 1'
#
loop_
_entity.id
_entity.type
_entity.pdbx_description
1 polymer ?
#
loop_
_entity_poly.entity_id
_entity_poly.type
_entity_poly.pdbx_seq_one_letter_code
_entity_poly.pdbx_strand_id
1 'polypeptide(L)'
;VAGDCRAPGVYEVQWGVTLDDVLAMVGASDARAVQISGPSGECLSVGVDGQRRIAYEDIPCNGAVTIFDATRDLLECVRDYTKFFADES
;
A
#
# COMPACT_ATOMS: atom_id res chain seq x y z
N VAL A 1 4.32 1.78 -7.00
CA VAL A 1 2.93 1.34 -6.76
C VAL A 1 2.67 0.04 -7.52
N ALA A 2 2.17 -0.98 -6.85
CA ALA A 2 1.85 -2.30 -7.38
C ALA A 2 0.51 -2.81 -6.80
N GLY A 3 0.10 -4.02 -7.20
CA GLY A 3 -1.14 -4.64 -6.75
C GLY A 3 -2.35 -4.19 -7.55
N ASP A 4 -3.52 -4.17 -6.91
CA ASP A 4 -4.82 -4.03 -7.56
C ASP A 4 -5.12 -2.55 -7.90
N CYS A 5 -4.58 -2.11 -9.03
CA CYS A 5 -4.78 -0.76 -9.57
C CYS A 5 -4.74 -0.78 -11.11
N ARG A 6 -5.30 0.25 -11.75
CA ARG A 6 -5.35 0.34 -13.22
C ARG A 6 -4.00 0.72 -13.83
N ALA A 7 -3.18 1.47 -13.10
CA ALA A 7 -1.89 1.96 -13.59
C ALA A 7 -0.77 1.63 -12.59
N PRO A 8 -0.29 0.38 -12.50
CA PRO A 8 0.88 0.05 -11.70
C PRO A 8 2.14 0.69 -12.29
N GLY A 9 3.08 1.09 -11.45
CA GLY A 9 4.30 1.75 -11.91
C GLY A 9 5.03 2.58 -10.86
N VAL A 10 5.99 3.37 -11.34
CA VAL A 10 6.77 4.32 -10.54
C VAL A 10 6.16 5.71 -10.70
N TYR A 11 5.92 6.39 -9.58
CA TYR A 11 5.31 7.70 -9.52
C TYR A 11 6.18 8.63 -8.69
N GLU A 12 6.48 9.80 -9.24
CA GLU A 12 7.06 10.90 -8.48
C GLU A 12 5.90 11.77 -7.97
N VAL A 13 5.86 11.97 -6.66
CA VAL A 13 4.81 12.71 -5.96
C VAL A 13 5.42 13.59 -4.88
N GLN A 14 4.72 14.66 -4.51
CA GLN A 14 5.14 15.52 -3.42
C GLN A 14 5.03 14.79 -2.08
N TRP A 15 6.04 14.94 -1.23
CA TRP A 15 5.99 14.47 0.15
C TRP A 15 4.84 15.15 0.92
N GLY A 16 4.06 14.38 1.68
CA GLY A 16 2.84 14.84 2.32
C GLY A 16 1.56 14.62 1.52
N VAL A 17 1.64 14.00 0.33
CA VAL A 17 0.48 13.53 -0.44
C VAL A 17 -0.39 12.59 0.41
N THR A 18 -1.72 12.64 0.25
CA THR A 18 -2.60 11.72 0.98
C THR A 18 -2.62 10.34 0.33
N LEU A 19 -2.96 9.32 1.09
CA LEU A 19 -3.16 7.98 0.54
C LEU A 19 -4.25 7.97 -0.54
N ASP A 20 -5.35 8.67 -0.32
CA ASP A 20 -6.45 8.79 -1.28
C ASP A 20 -6.02 9.44 -2.61
N ASP A 21 -5.18 10.48 -2.56
CA ASP A 21 -4.64 11.09 -3.77
C ASP A 21 -3.83 10.08 -4.59
N VAL A 22 -2.99 9.28 -3.92
CA VAL A 22 -2.21 8.21 -4.60
C VAL A 22 -3.13 7.16 -5.20
N LEU A 23 -4.15 6.70 -4.47
CA LEU A 23 -5.12 5.73 -4.97
C LEU A 23 -5.90 6.26 -6.18
N ALA A 24 -6.29 7.54 -6.15
CA ALA A 24 -6.95 8.21 -7.26
C ALA A 24 -6.04 8.29 -8.49
N MET A 25 -4.77 8.67 -8.30
CA MET A 25 -3.77 8.77 -9.38
C MET A 25 -3.58 7.45 -10.13
N VAL A 26 -3.51 6.33 -9.41
CA VAL A 26 -3.28 4.99 -10.00
C VAL A 26 -4.57 4.27 -10.39
N GLY A 27 -5.73 4.88 -10.12
CA GLY A 27 -7.03 4.35 -10.47
C GLY A 27 -7.47 3.15 -9.64
N ALA A 28 -7.18 3.14 -8.34
CA ALA A 28 -7.54 2.08 -7.42
C ALA A 28 -8.82 2.42 -6.62
N SER A 29 -9.95 2.53 -7.32
CA SER A 29 -11.23 2.95 -6.71
C SER A 29 -11.83 1.95 -5.72
N ASP A 30 -11.54 0.66 -5.89
CA ASP A 30 -12.11 -0.43 -5.07
C ASP A 30 -11.13 -0.94 -4.01
N ALA A 31 -10.04 -0.20 -3.77
CA ALA A 31 -9.04 -0.53 -2.78
C ALA A 31 -9.65 -0.63 -1.36
N ARG A 32 -9.24 -1.66 -0.62
CA ARG A 32 -9.67 -1.90 0.77
C ARG A 32 -8.52 -1.79 1.75
N ALA A 33 -7.33 -2.23 1.34
CA ALA A 33 -6.14 -2.14 2.14
C ALA A 33 -4.93 -1.78 1.27
N VAL A 34 -3.92 -1.17 1.90
CA VAL A 34 -2.66 -0.82 1.24
C VAL A 34 -1.50 -1.20 2.13
N GLN A 35 -0.60 -2.03 1.63
CA GLN A 35 0.69 -2.30 2.28
C GLN A 35 1.70 -1.23 1.89
N ILE A 36 2.16 -0.49 2.88
CA ILE A 36 3.17 0.56 2.75
C ILE A 36 4.55 -0.01 3.11
N SER A 37 5.58 0.45 2.40
CA SER A 37 6.99 0.11 2.64
C SER A 37 7.34 -1.38 2.48
N GLY A 38 6.55 -2.13 1.71
CA GLY A 38 6.74 -3.56 1.52
C GLY A 38 6.34 -4.39 2.75
N PRO A 39 6.75 -5.67 2.83
CA PRO A 39 6.28 -6.60 3.86
C PRO A 39 6.73 -6.23 5.29
N SER A 40 7.78 -5.42 5.43
CA SER A 40 8.27 -4.94 6.73
C SER A 40 7.58 -3.68 7.23
N GLY A 41 6.71 -3.08 6.41
CA GLY A 41 6.01 -1.84 6.77
C GLY A 41 4.60 -2.10 7.33
N GLU A 42 3.73 -1.09 7.18
CA GLU A 42 2.38 -1.09 7.76
C GLU A 42 1.33 -1.41 6.70
N CYS A 43 0.31 -2.20 7.08
CA CYS A 43 -0.88 -2.42 6.27
C CYS A 43 -2.01 -1.51 6.76
N LEU A 44 -2.44 -0.59 5.90
CA LEU A 44 -3.42 0.45 6.20
C LEU A 44 -4.81 0.08 5.68
N SER A 45 -5.85 0.52 6.38
CA SER A 45 -7.24 0.38 5.94
C SER A 45 -7.67 1.62 5.16
N VAL A 46 -8.02 1.48 3.88
CA VAL A 46 -8.37 2.65 3.04
C VAL A 46 -9.55 3.44 3.64
N GLY A 47 -10.54 2.76 4.21
CA GLY A 47 -11.72 3.40 4.80
C GLY A 47 -11.46 4.19 6.09
N VAL A 48 -10.30 4.00 6.73
CA VAL A 48 -9.92 4.68 7.98
C VAL A 48 -8.75 5.65 7.74
N ASP A 49 -7.78 5.21 6.95
CA ASP A 49 -6.47 5.86 6.77
C ASP A 49 -6.36 6.69 5.49
N GLY A 50 -7.37 6.70 4.60
CA GLY A 50 -7.29 7.34 3.27
C GLY A 50 -6.81 8.80 3.27
N GLN A 51 -7.19 9.58 4.28
CA GLN A 51 -6.82 11.00 4.40
C GLN A 51 -5.47 11.24 5.11
N ARG A 52 -4.84 10.19 5.65
CA ARG A 52 -3.49 10.30 6.23
C ARG A 52 -2.46 10.59 5.14
N ARG A 53 -1.36 11.20 5.54
CA ARG A 53 -0.31 11.69 4.64
C ARG A 53 0.88 10.77 4.61
N ILE A 54 1.40 10.54 3.40
CA ILE A 54 2.70 9.89 3.19
C ILE A 54 3.77 10.91 3.57
N ALA A 55 4.20 10.83 4.82
CA ALA A 55 5.15 11.73 5.45
C ALA A 55 5.85 11.03 6.62
N TYR A 56 7.01 11.54 7.06
CA TYR A 56 7.75 10.91 8.16
C TYR A 56 6.98 10.94 9.48
N GLU A 57 6.22 12.01 9.69
CA GLU A 57 5.41 12.28 10.87
C GLU A 57 4.06 11.56 10.90
N ASP A 58 3.67 10.87 9.81
CA ASP A 58 2.37 10.20 9.70
C ASP A 58 2.51 8.78 9.10
N ILE A 59 2.43 8.62 7.77
CA ILE A 59 2.68 7.33 7.11
C ILE A 59 4.12 7.31 6.57
N PRO A 60 5.08 6.70 7.31
CA PRO A 60 6.44 6.57 6.81
C PRO A 60 6.49 5.59 5.63
N CYS A 61 6.99 6.06 4.49
CA CYS A 61 7.04 5.30 3.25
C CYS A 61 8.46 5.28 2.66
N ASN A 62 8.96 4.11 2.24
CA ASN A 62 10.22 4.00 1.49
C ASN A 62 10.01 4.04 -0.05
N GLY A 63 8.78 4.30 -0.50
CA GLY A 63 8.36 4.31 -1.91
C GLY A 63 7.60 3.06 -2.36
N ALA A 64 7.68 1.94 -1.63
CA ALA A 64 6.89 0.75 -1.93
C ALA A 64 5.44 0.93 -1.45
N VAL A 65 4.48 0.67 -2.34
CA VAL A 65 3.04 0.74 -2.09
C VAL A 65 2.38 -0.40 -2.86
N THR A 66 1.74 -1.33 -2.15
CA THR A 66 1.00 -2.45 -2.73
C THR A 66 -0.47 -2.35 -2.34
N ILE A 67 -1.35 -2.33 -3.33
CA ILE A 67 -2.79 -2.10 -3.14
C ILE A 67 -3.54 -3.44 -3.20
N PHE A 68 -4.51 -3.61 -2.30
CA PHE A 68 -5.40 -4.77 -2.27
C PHE A 68 -6.86 -4.32 -2.36
N ASP A 69 -7.60 -4.86 -3.32
CA ASP A 69 -9.05 -4.65 -3.43
C ASP A 69 -9.84 -5.72 -2.65
N ALA A 70 -11.17 -5.70 -2.78
CA ALA A 70 -12.06 -6.62 -2.09
C ALA A 70 -11.98 -8.09 -2.56
N THR A 71 -11.21 -8.39 -3.61
CA THR A 71 -11.04 -9.75 -4.14
C THR A 71 -9.92 -10.51 -3.43
N ARG A 72 -9.10 -9.83 -2.63
CA ARG A 72 -7.93 -10.40 -1.95
C ARG A 72 -8.27 -10.94 -0.56
N ASP A 73 -7.73 -12.10 -0.22
CA ASP A 73 -7.63 -12.56 1.16
C ASP A 73 -6.36 -12.01 1.80
N LEU A 74 -6.51 -11.06 2.72
CA LEU A 74 -5.37 -10.45 3.41
C LEU A 74 -4.61 -11.45 4.29
N LEU A 75 -5.25 -12.51 4.79
CA LEU A 75 -4.56 -13.56 5.56
C LEU A 75 -3.64 -14.38 4.66
N GLU A 76 -4.03 -14.62 3.41
CA GLU A 76 -3.17 -15.27 2.42
C GLU A 76 -1.94 -14.39 2.12
N CYS A 77 -2.13 -13.09 1.88
CA CYS A 77 -1.02 -12.15 1.67
C CYS A 77 -0.02 -12.13 2.84
N VAL A 78 -0.52 -12.14 4.09
CA VAL A 78 0.35 -12.17 5.29
C VAL A 78 1.12 -13.49 5.39
N ARG A 79 0.51 -14.62 5.00
CA ARG A 79 1.21 -15.91 4.96
C ARG A 79 2.34 -15.92 3.94
N ASP A 80 2.13 -15.32 2.78
CA ASP A 80 3.16 -15.19 1.75
C ASP A 80 4.33 -14.31 2.24
N TYR A 81 4.04 -13.18 2.89
CA TYR A 81 5.09 -12.35 3.50
C TYR A 81 5.84 -13.08 4.61
N THR A 82 5.15 -13.84 5.45
CA THR A 82 5.78 -14.66 6.50
C THR A 82 6.71 -15.71 5.89
N LYS A 83 6.29 -16.37 4.80
CA LYS A 83 7.11 -17.32 4.06
C LYS A 83 8.36 -16.65 3.48
N PHE A 84 8.20 -15.49 2.83
CA PHE A 84 9.32 -14.71 2.29
C PHE A 84 10.37 -14.42 3.37
N PHE A 85 9.96 -13.94 4.55
CA PHE A 85 10.90 -13.70 5.64
C PHE A 85 11.59 -14.97 6.13
N ALA A 86 10.88 -16.09 6.23
CA ALA A 86 11.47 -17.36 6.65
C ALA A 86 12.51 -17.89 5.65
N ASP A 87 12.27 -17.69 4.35
CA ASP A 87 13.15 -18.17 3.28
C ASP A 87 14.39 -17.27 3.08
N GLU A 88 14.31 -15.97 3.40
CA GLU A 88 15.38 -14.96 3.18
C GLU A 88 16.21 -14.64 4.44
N SER A 89 15.99 -15.36 5.55
CA SER A 89 16.71 -15.18 6.83
C SER A 89 18.05 -15.89 6.89
#